data_AF-A0AA41RTN3-F1
#
_entry.id   AF-A0AA41RTN3-F1
#
_cell.length_a   1.000
_cell.length_b   1.000
_cell.length_c   1.000
_cell.angle_alpha   90.00
_cell.angle_beta   90.00
_cell.angle_gamma   90.00
#
_symmetry.space_group_name_H-M   'P 1'
#
loop_
_entity.id
_entity.type
_entity.pdbx_description
1 polymer ?
#
loop_
_entity_poly.entity_id
_entity_poly.type
_entity_poly.pdbx_seq_one_letter_code
_entity_poly.pdbx_strand_id
1 'polypeptide(L)' 'FNMGDVLVGGKTTGFCSGGCKAIADSGMSLLAGPTTIITEINHAIGATGIVSQECKSVVAEYGEMIIALLASE' A
#
# COMPACT_ATOMS: atom_id res chain seq x y z
N PHE A 1 5.80 18.27 -5.01
CA PHE A 1 4.46 18.88 -5.03
C PHE A 1 3.49 18.05 -4.20
N ASN A 2 2.32 18.60 -3.84
CA ASN A 2 1.26 17.84 -3.18
C ASN A 2 0.52 16.98 -4.22
N MET A 3 0.33 15.71 -3.91
CA MET A 3 -0.42 14.75 -4.71
C MET A 3 -1.64 14.31 -3.91
N GLY A 4 -2.74 14.02 -4.63
CA GLY A 4 -3.90 13.37 -4.05
C GLY A 4 -3.70 11.87 -3.88
N ASP A 5 -4.80 11.14 -3.95
CA ASP A 5 -4.81 9.70 -3.76
C ASP A 5 -4.28 8.91 -4.98
N VAL A 6 -3.88 7.66 -4.74
CA VAL A 6 -3.57 6.68 -5.79
C VAL A 6 -4.73 5.71 -5.89
N LEU A 7 -5.26 5.56 -7.10
CA LEU A 7 -6.36 4.66 -7.39
C LEU A 7 -5.88 3.45 -8.20
N VAL A 8 -6.29 2.25 -7.80
CA VAL A 8 -6.04 0.99 -8.53
C VAL A 8 -7.38 0.43 -9.00
N GLY A 9 -7.56 0.32 -10.32
CA GLY A 9 -8.85 -0.09 -10.89
C GLY A 9 -10.02 0.84 -10.52
N GLY A 10 -9.75 2.13 -10.32
CA GLY A 10 -10.74 3.12 -9.89
C GLY A 10 -11.07 3.10 -8.39
N LYS A 11 -10.43 2.24 -7.60
CA LYS A 11 -10.62 2.16 -6.14
C LYS A 11 -9.46 2.82 -5.41
N THR A 12 -9.77 3.51 -4.31
CA THR A 12 -8.76 4.10 -3.41
C THR A 12 -7.86 3.03 -2.82
N THR A 13 -6.57 3.36 -2.68
CA THR A 13 -5.60 2.57 -1.92
C THR A 13 -5.57 2.98 -0.43
N GLY A 14 -6.36 3.97 -0.04
CA GLY A 14 -6.52 4.48 1.33
C GLY A 14 -5.32 5.30 1.84
N PHE A 15 -4.10 4.84 1.60
CA PHE A 15 -2.89 5.38 2.23
C PHE A 15 -2.62 6.86 1.87
N CYS A 16 -2.84 7.25 0.62
CA CYS A 16 -2.66 8.64 0.17
C CYS A 16 -3.98 9.42 0.07
N SER A 17 -5.08 8.92 0.66
CA SER A 17 -6.39 9.59 0.62
C SER A 17 -6.38 10.98 1.27
N GLY A 18 -5.61 11.16 2.34
CA GLY A 18 -5.34 12.45 2.98
C GLY A 18 -4.29 13.31 2.26
N GLY A 19 -3.78 12.84 1.12
CA GLY A 19 -2.72 13.46 0.35
C GLY A 19 -1.32 12.94 0.68
N CYS A 20 -0.46 12.94 -0.33
CA CYS A 20 0.94 12.54 -0.24
C CYS A 20 1.84 13.61 -0.88
N LYS A 21 3.16 13.53 -0.61
CA LYS A 21 4.14 14.33 -1.36
C LYS A 21 4.62 13.53 -2.56
N ALA A 22 4.87 14.24 -3.66
CA ALA A 22 5.38 13.65 -4.89
C ALA A 22 6.52 14.50 -5.47
N ILE A 23 7.41 13.83 -6.21
CA ILE A 23 8.51 14.42 -6.97
C ILE A 23 8.34 13.97 -8.42
N ALA A 24 8.48 14.91 -9.36
CA ALA A 24 8.56 14.59 -10.79
C ALA A 24 10.05 14.54 -11.15
N ASP A 25 10.60 13.34 -11.21
CA ASP A 25 12.02 13.09 -11.45
C ASP A 25 12.23 12.46 -12.83
N SER A 26 12.75 13.23 -13.79
CA SER A 26 13.06 12.72 -15.14
C SER A 26 14.28 11.79 -15.16
N GLY A 27 15.07 11.73 -14.08
CA GLY A 27 16.22 10.85 -13.95
C GLY A 27 15.87 9.42 -13.51
N MET A 28 14.60 9.15 -13.19
CA MET A 28 14.14 7.84 -12.69
C MET A 28 13.01 7.29 -13.57
N SER A 29 13.20 6.06 -14.08
CA SER A 29 12.16 5.39 -14.89
C SER A 29 11.06 4.73 -14.06
N LEU A 30 11.33 4.40 -12.79
CA LEU A 30 10.42 3.66 -11.93
C LEU A 30 9.60 4.61 -11.04
N LEU A 31 8.35 4.21 -10.77
CA LEU A 31 7.54 4.86 -9.75
C LEU A 31 7.92 4.31 -8.37
N ALA A 32 8.38 5.19 -7.48
CA ALA A 32 8.62 4.88 -6.08
C ALA A 32 7.47 5.42 -5.22
N GLY A 33 7.00 4.63 -4.27
CA GLY A 33 5.89 5.01 -3.40
C GLY A 33 5.83 4.14 -2.14
N PRO A 34 4.85 4.40 -1.26
CA PRO A 34 4.62 3.61 -0.05
C PRO A 34 4.47 2.11 -0.36
N THR A 35 5.13 1.26 0.44
CA THR A 35 5.10 -0.21 0.26
C THR A 35 3.67 -0.77 0.24
N THR A 36 2.75 -0.18 1.02
CA THR A 36 1.33 -0.54 1.05
C THR A 36 0.68 -0.41 -0.34
N ILE A 37 0.82 0.76 -0.96
CA ILE A 37 0.30 1.05 -2.30
C ILE A 37 0.96 0.17 -3.36
N ILE A 38 2.28 0.02 -3.32
CA ILE A 38 3.02 -0.81 -4.29
C ILE A 38 2.62 -2.29 -4.18
N THR A 39 2.37 -2.80 -2.97
CA THR A 39 1.89 -4.17 -2.74
C THR A 39 0.51 -4.38 -3.36
N GLU A 40 -0.41 -3.42 -3.20
CA GLU A 40 -1.73 -3.47 -3.82
C GLU A 40 -1.68 -3.41 -5.36
N ILE A 41 -0.84 -2.54 -5.93
CA ILE A 41 -0.61 -2.46 -7.38
C ILE A 41 -0.09 -3.81 -7.89
N ASN A 42 0.94 -4.36 -7.25
CA ASN A 42 1.54 -5.63 -7.66
C ASN A 42 0.52 -6.76 -7.63
N HIS A 43 -0.29 -6.83 -6.58
CA HIS A 43 -1.38 -7.80 -6.49
C HIS A 43 -2.42 -7.62 -7.61
N ALA A 44 -2.82 -6.38 -7.91
CA ALA A 44 -3.81 -6.08 -8.93
C ALA A 44 -3.35 -6.38 -10.37
N ILE A 45 -2.06 -6.26 -10.66
CA ILE A 45 -1.50 -6.53 -12.00
C ILE A 45 -0.90 -7.94 -12.13
N GLY A 46 -0.95 -8.76 -11.07
CA GLY A 46 -0.38 -10.10 -11.06
C GLY A 46 1.15 -10.11 -11.05
N ALA A 47 1.80 -9.06 -10.55
CA ALA A 47 3.24 -9.02 -10.38
C ALA A 47 3.69 -9.87 -9.19
N THR A 48 4.83 -10.56 -9.35
CA THR A 48 5.40 -11.38 -8.30
C THR A 48 5.99 -10.50 -7.19
N GLY A 49 5.41 -10.58 -6.00
CA GLY A 49 5.97 -10.00 -4.78
C GLY A 49 6.93 -10.94 -4.06
N ILE A 50 7.74 -10.39 -3.15
CA ILE A 50 8.56 -11.19 -2.22
C ILE A 50 7.70 -11.55 -1.01
N VAL A 51 7.75 -12.81 -0.60
CA VAL A 51 7.09 -13.27 0.63
C VAL A 51 7.81 -12.68 1.85
N SER A 52 7.13 -11.84 2.62
CA SER A 52 7.62 -11.39 3.93
C SER A 52 7.18 -12.36 5.03
N GLN A 53 8.15 -12.95 5.73
CA GLN A 53 7.87 -13.81 6.87
C GLN A 53 7.42 -13.00 8.08
N GLU A 54 7.95 -11.78 8.23
CA GLU A 54 7.55 -10.84 9.28
C GLU A 54 6.07 -10.49 9.14
N CYS A 55 5.61 -10.17 7.93
CA CYS A 55 4.20 -9.91 7.64
C CYS A 55 3.35 -11.14 8.00
N LYS A 56 3.77 -12.34 7.60
CA LYS A 56 3.05 -13.59 7.92
C LYS A 56 2.97 -13.84 9.43
N SER A 57 4.07 -13.62 10.17
CA SER A 57 4.10 -13.79 11.62
C SER A 57 3.16 -12.80 12.30
N VAL A 58 3.17 -11.52 11.90
CA VAL A 58 2.27 -10.50 12.45
C VAL A 58 0.81 -10.84 12.17
N VAL A 59 0.49 -11.27 10.95
CA VAL A 59 -0.88 -11.69 10.60
C VAL A 59 -1.31 -12.92 11.42
N ALA A 60 -0.42 -13.91 11.58
CA ALA A 60 -0.73 -15.13 12.33
C ALA A 60 -0.91 -14.87 13.83
N GLU A 61 -0.09 -14.00 14.41
CA GLU A 61 -0.07 -13.74 15.86
C GLU A 61 -1.10 -12.68 16.27
N TYR A 62 -1.29 -11.64 15.46
CA TYR A 62 -2.05 -10.45 15.82
C TYR A 62 -3.21 -10.11 14.87
N GLY A 63 -3.37 -10.83 13.75
CA GLY A 63 -4.34 -10.49 12.71
C GLY A 63 -5.78 -10.34 13.22
N GLU A 64 -6.26 -11.32 13.98
CA GLU A 64 -7.62 -11.29 14.56
C GLU A 64 -7.80 -10.13 15.55
N MET A 65 -6.79 -9.88 16.39
CA MET A 65 -6.81 -8.78 17.35
C MET A 65 -6.86 -7.42 16.64
N ILE A 66 -6.06 -7.24 15.59
CA ILE A 66 -6.04 -6.01 14.80
C ILE A 66 -7.40 -5.79 14.13
N ILE A 67 -7.99 -6.81 13.53
CA ILE A 67 -9.32 -6.72 12.91
C ILE A 67 -10.40 -6.38 13.94
N ALA A 68 -10.37 -7.01 15.12
CA ALA A 68 -11.33 -6.75 16.18
C ALA A 68 -11.25 -5.30 16.69
N LEU A 69 -10.04 -4.75 16.83
CA LEU A 69 -9.84 -3.35 17.20
C LEU A 69 -10.40 -2.40 16.14
N LEU A 70 -10.08 -2.62 14.86
CA LEU A 70 -10.60 -1.81 13.75
C LEU A 70 -12.12 -1.88 13.62
N ALA A 71 -12.74 -3.02 13.93
CA ALA A 71 -14.19 -3.18 13.92
C ALA A 71 -14.90 -2.53 15.13
N SER A 72 -14.15 -2.11 16.15
CA SER A 72 -14.66 -1.45 17.35
C SER A 72 -14.55 0.07 17.33
N GLU A 73 -13.95 0.63 16.29
CA GLU A 73 -13.99 2.07 15.95
C GLU A 73 -15.32 2.46 15.30
#